data_AF-A0AA37KX16-F1
#
_entry.id   AF-A0AA37KX16-F1
#
_cell.length_a   1.000
_cell.length_b   1.000
_cell.length_c   1.000
_cell.angle_alpha   90.00
_cell.angle_beta   90.00
_cell.angle_gamma   90.00
#
_symmetry.space_group_name_H-M   'P 1'
#
loop_
_entity.id
_entity.type
_entity.pdbx_description
1 polymer ?
#
loop_
_entity_poly.entity_id
_entity_poly.type
_entity_poly.pdbx_seq_one_letter_code
_entity_poly.pdbx_strand_id
1 'polypeptide(L)'
;MSTPRDSLSDAPVPERKERRVDTTQSHPAPDADSKNPDGPEPRLPHERDQAVEMTGGEPSEEMQQAYKDVKRGLQDTDRGKPAHEAYQKQKR
;
A
#
# COMPACT_ATOMS: atom_id res chain seq x y z
N MET A 1 46.12 -20.97 15.77
CA MET A 1 45.24 -20.20 14.86
C MET A 1 44.05 -21.10 14.53
N SER A 2 42.89 -20.85 15.14
CA SER A 2 41.66 -21.64 14.93
C SER A 2 40.64 -20.80 14.17
N THR A 3 40.21 -21.26 13.00
CA THR A 3 39.06 -20.71 12.27
C THR A 3 37.78 -21.35 12.81
N PRO A 4 36.72 -20.59 13.13
CA PRO A 4 35.42 -21.20 13.42
C PRO A 4 34.80 -21.74 12.13
N ARG A 5 34.29 -22.97 12.21
CA ARG A 5 33.49 -23.64 11.18
C ARG A 5 32.15 -22.88 11.03
N ASP A 6 31.78 -22.58 9.80
CA ASP A 6 30.45 -22.06 9.43
C ASP A 6 29.36 -23.02 9.92
N SER A 7 28.52 -22.54 10.83
CA SER A 7 27.39 -23.26 11.42
C SER A 7 26.07 -22.77 10.83
N LEU A 8 25.82 -23.05 9.54
CA LEU A 8 24.54 -22.72 8.89
C LEU A 8 23.81 -23.92 8.26
N SER A 9 24.21 -25.15 8.57
CA SER A 9 23.73 -26.35 7.88
C SER A 9 22.70 -27.18 8.64
N ASP A 10 21.76 -26.57 9.39
CA ASP A 10 20.71 -27.34 10.10
C ASP A 10 19.37 -26.62 10.26
N ALA A 11 19.00 -25.74 9.33
CA ALA A 11 17.61 -25.26 9.26
C ALA A 11 16.78 -26.29 8.47
N PRO A 12 15.69 -26.88 9.02
CA PRO A 12 14.85 -27.78 8.26
C PRO A 12 14.20 -27.01 7.12
N VAL A 13 14.58 -27.33 5.87
CA VAL A 13 13.92 -26.81 4.68
C VAL A 13 12.48 -27.35 4.70
N PRO A 14 11.43 -26.50 4.73
CA PRO A 14 10.07 -26.99 4.69
C PRO A 14 9.87 -27.74 3.37
N GLU A 15 9.37 -28.97 3.47
CA GLU A 15 9.03 -29.79 2.32
C GLU A 15 8.05 -29.01 1.42
N ARG A 16 8.45 -28.74 0.17
CA ARG A 16 7.63 -28.01 -0.79
C ARG A 16 6.48 -28.90 -1.22
N LYS A 17 5.37 -28.84 -0.49
CA LYS A 17 4.09 -29.42 -0.93
C LYS A 17 3.66 -28.68 -2.18
N GLU A 18 3.89 -29.27 -3.35
CA GLU A 18 3.29 -28.78 -4.60
C GLU A 18 1.76 -28.86 -4.43
N ARG A 19 1.13 -27.71 -4.17
CA ARG A 19 -0.32 -27.61 -4.16
C ARG A 19 -0.78 -27.67 -5.62
N ARG A 20 -0.91 -28.88 -6.16
CA ARG A 20 -1.52 -29.09 -7.47
C ARG A 20 -2.99 -28.72 -7.35
N VAL A 21 -3.36 -27.62 -8.02
CA VAL A 21 -4.75 -27.20 -8.15
C VAL A 21 -5.33 -27.94 -9.35
N ASP A 22 -6.43 -28.66 -9.14
CA ASP A 22 -7.15 -29.33 -10.22
C ASP A 22 -7.96 -28.27 -10.99
N THR A 23 -7.43 -27.85 -12.13
CA THR A 23 -8.07 -26.83 -13.00
C THR A 23 -9.28 -27.37 -13.77
N THR A 24 -9.58 -28.67 -13.65
CA THR A 24 -10.78 -29.29 -14.22
C THR A 24 -12.01 -28.95 -13.39
N GLN A 25 -11.83 -28.57 -12.12
CA GLN A 25 -12.92 -28.13 -11.26
C GLN A 25 -13.20 -26.64 -11.48
N SER A 26 -14.47 -26.32 -11.74
CA SER A 26 -14.96 -24.95 -11.80
C SER A 26 -14.78 -24.29 -10.43
N HIS A 27 -13.71 -23.54 -10.26
CA HIS A 27 -13.54 -22.69 -9.09
C HIS A 27 -14.57 -21.55 -9.17
N PRO A 28 -15.42 -21.37 -8.14
CA PRO A 28 -16.30 -20.21 -8.10
C PRO A 28 -15.42 -18.96 -8.14
N ALA A 29 -15.76 -18.01 -9.00
CA ALA A 29 -15.09 -16.73 -9.02
C ALA A 29 -15.16 -16.13 -7.60
N PRO A 30 -14.04 -15.66 -7.02
CA PRO A 30 -14.13 -14.90 -5.79
C PRO A 30 -15.04 -13.70 -6.06
N ASP A 31 -16.03 -13.51 -5.18
CA ASP A 31 -16.94 -12.35 -5.13
C ASP A 31 -18.17 -12.37 -6.06
N ALA A 32 -18.66 -13.54 -6.48
CA ALA A 32 -19.97 -13.62 -7.16
C ALA A 32 -21.18 -13.32 -6.25
N ASP A 33 -21.04 -13.44 -4.93
CA ASP A 33 -22.16 -13.46 -3.96
C ASP A 33 -22.49 -12.10 -3.31
N SER A 34 -21.86 -11.00 -3.74
CA SER A 34 -22.19 -9.64 -3.27
C SER A 34 -22.63 -8.74 -4.42
N LYS A 35 -23.43 -9.27 -5.34
CA LYS A 35 -24.13 -8.43 -6.32
C LYS A 35 -25.27 -7.71 -5.60
N ASN A 36 -25.06 -6.44 -5.27
CA ASN A 36 -26.17 -5.51 -5.14
C ASN A 36 -26.89 -5.52 -6.50
N PRO A 37 -28.14 -5.99 -6.61
CA PRO A 37 -28.79 -6.19 -7.92
C PRO A 37 -29.00 -4.88 -8.69
N ASP A 38 -28.96 -3.75 -7.99
CA ASP A 38 -29.04 -2.39 -8.54
C ASP A 38 -27.66 -1.72 -8.73
N GLY A 39 -26.57 -2.44 -8.46
CA GLY A 39 -25.20 -1.94 -8.61
C GLY A 39 -24.66 -2.12 -10.04
N PRO A 40 -23.69 -1.30 -10.47
CA PRO A 40 -23.05 -1.47 -11.77
C PRO A 40 -22.38 -2.85 -11.86
N GLU A 41 -22.41 -3.46 -13.05
CA GLU A 41 -21.74 -4.74 -13.29
C GLU A 41 -20.23 -4.63 -12.97
N PRO A 42 -19.63 -5.69 -12.39
CA PRO A 42 -18.20 -5.69 -12.09
C PRO A 42 -17.40 -5.59 -13.40
N ARG A 43 -16.59 -4.53 -13.50
CA ARG A 43 -15.74 -4.24 -14.66
C ARG A 43 -14.67 -5.31 -14.86
N LEU A 44 -14.32 -5.58 -16.11
CA LEU A 44 -13.18 -6.45 -16.43
C LEU A 44 -11.88 -5.82 -15.89
N PRO A 45 -10.82 -6.62 -15.61
CA PRO A 45 -9.57 -6.08 -15.05
C PRO A 45 -9.00 -4.90 -15.83
N HIS A 46 -8.96 -4.99 -17.17
CA HIS A 46 -8.47 -3.94 -18.05
C HIS A 46 -9.39 -2.72 -18.15
N GLU A 47 -10.69 -2.87 -17.86
CA GLU A 47 -11.64 -1.76 -17.78
C GLU A 47 -11.53 -1.04 -16.43
N ARG A 48 -11.30 -1.78 -15.35
CA ARG A 48 -11.05 -1.22 -14.03
C ARG A 48 -9.74 -0.43 -14.01
N ASP A 49 -8.70 -0.94 -14.65
CA ASP A 49 -7.40 -0.26 -14.73
C ASP A 49 -7.45 1.02 -15.58
N GLN A 50 -8.39 1.10 -16.53
CA GLN A 50 -8.65 2.31 -17.32
C GLN A 50 -9.66 3.27 -16.67
N ALA A 51 -10.23 2.90 -15.52
CA ALA A 51 -11.20 3.74 -14.82
C ALA A 51 -10.50 4.96 -14.19
N VAL A 52 -11.00 6.16 -14.52
CA VAL A 52 -10.50 7.42 -13.96
C VAL A 52 -11.03 7.67 -12.53
N GLU A 53 -12.14 7.04 -12.17
CA GLU A 53 -12.92 7.36 -10.97
C GLU A 53 -12.58 6.49 -9.75
N MET A 54 -11.38 5.92 -9.68
CA MET A 54 -10.96 5.00 -8.60
C MET A 54 -11.10 5.60 -7.19
N THR A 55 -11.10 6.92 -7.06
CA THR A 55 -11.19 7.65 -5.79
C THR A 55 -12.54 8.33 -5.56
N GLY A 56 -13.57 8.04 -6.38
CA GLY A 56 -14.91 8.62 -6.21
C GLY A 56 -15.02 10.11 -6.56
N GLY A 57 -13.97 10.70 -7.15
CA GLY A 57 -13.95 12.10 -7.62
C GLY A 57 -13.91 13.16 -6.52
N GLU A 58 -14.32 12.82 -5.29
CA GLU A 58 -14.32 13.74 -4.15
C GLU A 58 -12.97 13.68 -3.40
N PRO A 59 -12.20 14.77 -3.35
CA PRO A 59 -10.98 14.82 -2.56
C PRO A 59 -11.30 14.74 -1.06
N SER A 60 -10.46 14.03 -0.32
CA SER A 60 -10.56 13.96 1.15
C SER A 60 -10.55 15.36 1.78
N GLU A 61 -11.13 15.50 2.97
CA GLU A 61 -11.17 16.78 3.70
C GLU A 61 -9.76 17.36 3.90
N GLU A 62 -8.79 16.50 4.20
CA GLU A 62 -7.37 16.85 4.33
C GLU A 62 -6.79 17.43 3.04
N MET A 63 -7.14 16.85 1.89
CA MET A 63 -6.68 17.33 0.58
C MET A 63 -7.30 18.68 0.23
N GLN A 64 -8.56 18.90 0.59
CA GLN A 64 -9.21 20.19 0.40
C GLN A 64 -8.55 21.28 1.25
N GLN A 65 -8.17 20.95 2.48
CA GLN A 65 -7.49 21.88 3.38
C GLN A 65 -6.09 22.22 2.86
N ALA A 66 -5.30 21.22 2.48
CA ALA A 66 -3.99 21.43 1.88
C ALA A 66 -4.06 22.32 0.63
N TYR A 67 -5.06 22.13 -0.22
CA TYR A 67 -5.29 23.01 -1.38
C TYR A 67 -5.56 24.46 -0.97
N LYS A 68 -6.42 24.68 0.03
CA LYS A 68 -6.71 26.03 0.57
C LYS A 68 -5.45 26.68 1.14
N ASP A 69 -4.64 25.93 1.86
CA ASP A 69 -3.40 26.43 2.48
C ASP A 69 -2.38 26.85 1.41
N VAL A 70 -2.15 26.00 0.41
CA VAL A 70 -1.28 26.33 -0.73
C VAL A 70 -1.82 27.53 -1.52
N LYS A 71 -3.12 27.58 -1.80
CA LYS A 71 -3.76 28.70 -2.50
C LYS A 71 -3.64 30.03 -1.73
N ARG A 72 -3.66 29.97 -0.40
CA ARG A 72 -3.42 31.12 0.48
C ARG A 72 -1.94 31.52 0.54
N GLY A 73 -1.05 30.71 -0.01
CA GLY A 73 0.40 30.89 0.09
C GLY A 73 0.93 30.58 1.49
N LEU A 74 0.18 29.78 2.28
CA LEU A 74 0.64 29.32 3.57
C LEU A 74 1.80 28.35 3.37
N GLN A 75 3.00 28.86 3.58
CA GLN A 75 4.21 28.05 3.62
C GLN A 75 4.33 27.45 5.03
N ASP A 76 4.61 26.16 5.12
CA ASP A 76 4.79 25.46 6.39
C ASP A 76 6.07 25.98 7.08
N THR A 77 5.94 27.06 7.86
CA THR A 77 7.05 27.68 8.60
C THR A 77 7.07 27.27 10.07
N ASP A 78 6.09 26.49 10.54
CA ASP A 78 5.99 26.10 11.95
C ASP A 78 7.17 25.22 12.38
N ARG A 79 7.72 24.43 11.45
CA ARG A 79 8.92 23.62 11.62
C ARG A 79 10.20 24.42 11.71
N GLY A 80 10.21 25.72 11.38
CA GLY A 80 11.42 26.53 11.38
C GLY A 80 12.11 26.58 12.75
N LYS A 81 11.36 26.88 13.81
CA LYS A 81 11.92 26.98 15.17
C LYS A 81 12.33 25.61 15.74
N PRO A 82 11.50 24.55 15.68
CA PRO A 82 11.91 23.20 16.08
C PRO A 82 13.11 22.66 15.29
N ALA A 83 13.17 22.88 13.98
CA ALA A 83 14.30 22.46 13.14
C ALA A 83 15.59 23.20 13.51
N HIS A 84 15.50 24.51 13.77
CA HIS A 84 16.63 25.30 14.26
C HIS A 84 17.13 24.79 15.62
N GLU A 85 16.23 24.56 16.57
CA GLU A 85 16.57 24.02 17.89
C GLU A 85 17.22 22.62 17.80
N ALA A 86 16.70 21.74 16.93
CA ALA A 86 17.29 20.43 16.68
C ALA A 86 18.72 20.54 16.10
N TYR A 87 18.92 21.44 15.13
CA TYR A 87 20.24 21.69 14.54
C TYR A 87 21.25 22.19 15.57
N GLN A 88 20.86 23.11 16.46
CA GLN A 88 21.73 23.61 17.52
C GLN A 88 22.10 22.52 18.53
N LYS A 89 21.19 21.59 18.83
CA LYS A 89 21.48 20.43 19.70
C LYS A 89 22.47 19.46 19.04
N GLN A 90 22.38 19.24 17.74
CA GLN A 90 23.29 18.34 17.01
C GLN A 90 24.71 18.91 16.87
N LYS A 91 24.86 20.24 16.86
CA LYS A 91 26.17 20.90 16.80
C LYS A 91 26.93 20.94 18.13
N ARG A 92 26.27 20.63 19.25
CA ARG A 92 26.91 20.52 20.57
C ARG A 92 27.52 19.13 20.74
#